data_AF-A0A7C1BAV3-F1
#
_entry.id   AF-A0A7C1BAV3-F1
#
_cell.length_a   1.000
_cell.length_b   1.000
_cell.length_c   1.000
_cell.angle_alpha   90.00
_cell.angle_beta   90.00
_cell.angle_gamma   90.00
#
_symmetry.space_group_name_H-M   'P 1'
#
loop_
_entity.id
_entity.type
_entity.pdbx_description
1 polymer ?
#
loop_
_entity_poly.entity_id
_entity_poly.type
_entity_poly.pdbx_seq_one_letter_code
_entity_poly.pdbx_strand_id
1 'polypeptide(L)'
;TRELKEKIALFCNVELRAVIEARDTDNIYSIPMKFRDECLDEIILEKLRIDATSAELSKWREMLEIMRSPEGEVEIAVVGKYTTLHDSYKSIIEALAHGGIANRVKVNIRWVESTDLRRGSVFSALEGVDGILIPGGFGTRGIEGMVLAANYARENRIPFLGICLGMQVAVIEFARSACGLEKANSTEFNPKTPHPVISLLEEQKKVTHMGATMRLGAYRCRVLKRSKTYEAYREDRISERHRHRYEFNNEYRDIMKKHGLVATGINPEQDLVEIVEIADHPWFVACQFHPEFKSKPLSPHPLFREFIRASEDRSQSAPER
;
A
#
# COMPACT_ATOMS: atom_id res chain seq x y z
N THR A 1 -14.90 21.21 -31.48
CA THR A 1 -14.57 22.10 -32.61
C THR A 1 -14.89 23.54 -32.21
N ARG A 2 -14.28 24.53 -32.87
CA ARG A 2 -14.56 25.95 -32.57
C ARG A 2 -16.05 26.29 -32.70
N GLU A 3 -16.70 25.83 -33.77
CA GLU A 3 -18.14 26.02 -34.00
C GLU A 3 -19.01 25.50 -32.83
N LEU A 4 -18.66 24.33 -32.27
CA LEU A 4 -19.39 23.79 -31.13
C LEU A 4 -19.20 24.64 -29.86
N LYS A 5 -17.98 25.14 -29.63
CA LYS A 5 -17.71 26.06 -28.51
C LYS A 5 -18.49 27.37 -28.67
N GLU A 6 -18.57 27.94 -29.88
CA GLU A 6 -19.37 29.13 -30.18
C GLU A 6 -20.86 28.92 -29.95
N LYS A 7 -21.39 27.75 -30.35
CA LYS A 7 -22.79 27.38 -30.09
C LYS A 7 -23.08 27.29 -28.58
N ILE A 8 -22.23 26.61 -27.81
CA ILE A 8 -22.38 26.48 -26.36
C ILE A 8 -22.29 27.85 -25.68
N ALA A 9 -21.30 28.67 -26.05
CA ALA A 9 -21.13 30.03 -25.52
C ALA A 9 -22.40 30.87 -25.69
N LEU A 10 -23.00 30.84 -26.89
CA LEU A 10 -24.23 31.54 -27.21
C LEU A 10 -25.43 31.02 -26.38
N PHE A 11 -25.66 29.71 -26.35
CA PHE A 11 -26.82 29.14 -25.65
C PHE A 11 -26.72 29.21 -24.13
N CYS A 12 -25.51 29.18 -23.57
CA CYS A 12 -25.27 29.25 -22.14
C CYS A 12 -25.00 30.68 -21.63
N ASN A 13 -24.94 31.67 -22.52
CA ASN A 13 -24.61 33.06 -22.19
C ASN A 13 -23.29 33.19 -21.40
N VAL A 14 -22.23 32.53 -21.89
CA VAL A 14 -20.88 32.56 -21.31
C VAL A 14 -19.87 33.05 -22.35
N GLU A 15 -18.74 33.58 -21.89
CA GLU A 15 -17.63 33.95 -22.78
C GLU A 15 -17.11 32.72 -23.55
N LEU A 16 -16.78 32.87 -24.84
CA LEU A 16 -16.28 31.77 -25.66
C LEU A 16 -15.03 31.10 -25.05
N ARG A 17 -14.11 31.89 -24.51
CA ARG A 17 -12.90 31.39 -23.83
C ARG A 17 -13.20 30.58 -22.57
N ALA A 18 -14.37 30.76 -21.96
CA ALA A 18 -14.81 30.01 -20.79
C ALA A 18 -15.49 28.67 -21.15
N VAL A 19 -15.60 28.33 -22.43
CA VAL A 19 -16.05 27.00 -22.88
C VAL A 19 -14.85 26.06 -22.97
N ILE A 20 -14.58 25.38 -21.86
CA ILE A 20 -13.41 24.51 -21.67
C ILE A 20 -13.69 23.10 -22.18
N GLU A 21 -12.82 22.59 -23.05
CA GLU A 21 -12.93 21.23 -23.55
C GLU A 21 -12.36 20.20 -22.54
N ALA A 22 -13.24 19.36 -21.99
CA ALA A 22 -12.89 18.31 -21.03
C ALA A 22 -13.01 16.92 -21.69
N ARG A 23 -11.98 16.52 -22.46
CA ARG A 23 -11.93 15.17 -23.04
C ARG A 23 -11.47 14.14 -22.02
N ASP A 24 -12.03 12.94 -22.14
CA ASP A 24 -11.52 11.75 -21.44
C ASP A 24 -10.01 11.60 -21.64
N THR A 25 -9.37 11.04 -20.63
CA THR A 25 -7.92 10.91 -20.60
C THR A 25 -7.53 9.57 -20.00
N ASP A 26 -6.45 8.99 -20.55
CA ASP A 26 -5.94 7.69 -20.11
C ASP A 26 -5.25 7.78 -18.73
N ASN A 27 -4.92 9.01 -18.30
CA ASN A 27 -4.21 9.27 -17.07
C ASN A 27 -4.82 10.47 -16.32
N ILE A 28 -5.32 10.25 -15.10
CA ILE A 28 -5.89 11.32 -14.26
C ILE A 28 -4.88 12.45 -14.00
N TYR A 29 -3.59 12.15 -13.99
CA TYR A 29 -2.54 13.13 -13.73
C TYR A 29 -2.30 14.07 -14.90
N SER A 30 -2.79 13.77 -16.11
CA SER A 30 -2.69 14.70 -17.25
C SER A 30 -3.81 15.73 -17.28
N ILE A 31 -4.88 15.56 -16.47
CA ILE A 31 -6.03 16.47 -16.44
C ILE A 31 -5.60 17.92 -16.14
N PRO A 32 -4.74 18.21 -15.14
CA PRO A 32 -4.27 19.57 -14.89
C PRO A 32 -3.57 20.20 -16.10
N MET A 33 -2.81 19.41 -16.88
CA MET A 33 -2.14 19.90 -18.08
C MET A 33 -3.15 20.24 -19.18
N LYS A 34 -4.14 19.36 -19.43
CA LYS A 34 -5.20 19.61 -20.43
C LYS A 34 -6.01 20.86 -20.11
N PHE A 35 -6.34 21.09 -18.84
CA PHE A 35 -7.07 22.31 -18.45
C PHE A 35 -6.22 23.57 -18.52
N ARG A 36 -4.91 23.46 -18.28
CA ARG A 36 -3.98 24.57 -18.51
C ARG A 36 -3.87 24.93 -19.99
N ASP A 37 -3.83 23.94 -20.88
CA ASP A 37 -3.81 24.18 -22.34
C ASP A 37 -5.09 24.90 -22.84
N GLU A 38 -6.18 24.81 -22.07
CA GLU A 38 -7.44 25.52 -22.29
C GLU A 38 -7.57 26.82 -21.47
N CYS A 39 -6.48 27.29 -20.83
CA CYS A 39 -6.41 28.52 -20.03
C CYS A 39 -7.42 28.58 -18.85
N LEU A 40 -7.88 27.45 -18.32
CA LEU A 40 -8.87 27.42 -17.24
C LEU A 40 -8.35 28.14 -15.97
N ASP A 41 -7.09 27.92 -15.62
CA ASP A 41 -6.44 28.55 -14.47
C ASP A 41 -6.37 30.07 -14.59
N GLU A 42 -5.99 30.58 -15.76
CA GLU A 42 -5.95 32.02 -16.05
C GLU A 42 -7.34 32.67 -15.92
N ILE A 43 -8.37 32.02 -16.46
CA ILE A 43 -9.76 32.50 -16.36
C ILE A 43 -10.22 32.55 -14.90
N ILE A 44 -9.90 31.52 -14.09
CA ILE A 44 -10.24 31.49 -12.67
C ILE A 44 -9.55 32.65 -11.93
N LEU A 45 -8.25 32.85 -12.16
CA LEU A 45 -7.47 33.93 -11.53
C LEU A 45 -8.02 35.31 -11.87
N GLU A 46 -8.33 35.55 -13.14
CA GLU A 46 -8.92 36.82 -13.59
C GLU A 46 -10.28 37.08 -12.94
N LYS A 47 -11.19 36.10 -12.95
CA LYS A 47 -12.54 36.24 -12.39
C LYS A 47 -12.53 36.44 -10.88
N LEU A 48 -11.58 35.81 -10.18
CA LEU A 48 -11.41 35.96 -8.73
C LEU A 48 -10.51 37.14 -8.34
N ARG A 49 -9.92 37.84 -9.31
CA ARG A 49 -8.97 38.95 -9.09
C ARG A 49 -7.79 38.55 -8.21
N ILE A 50 -7.24 37.37 -8.48
CA ILE A 50 -6.08 36.84 -7.76
C ILE A 50 -4.84 37.09 -8.62
N ASP A 51 -3.92 37.91 -8.09
CA ASP A 51 -2.60 38.08 -8.69
C ASP A 51 -1.73 36.86 -8.36
N ALA A 52 -1.34 36.10 -9.38
CA ALA A 52 -0.50 34.93 -9.24
C ALA A 52 0.58 34.88 -10.33
N THR A 53 1.73 34.31 -9.98
CA THR A 53 2.79 33.99 -10.95
C THR A 53 2.47 32.67 -11.66
N SER A 54 3.04 32.46 -12.86
CA SER A 54 2.89 31.20 -13.59
C SER A 54 3.31 29.99 -12.75
N ALA A 55 2.52 28.92 -12.80
CA ALA A 55 2.81 27.70 -12.06
C ALA A 55 4.06 26.98 -12.59
N GLU A 56 4.97 26.63 -11.67
CA GLU A 56 6.12 25.75 -11.91
C GLU A 56 5.61 24.30 -12.01
N LEU A 57 5.76 23.68 -13.18
CA LEU A 57 5.20 22.35 -13.48
C LEU A 57 6.26 21.33 -13.93
N SER A 58 7.56 21.61 -13.79
CA SER A 58 8.63 20.72 -14.24
C SER A 58 8.48 19.31 -13.66
N LYS A 59 8.27 19.19 -12.34
CA LYS A 59 8.06 17.91 -11.66
C LYS A 59 6.81 17.17 -12.14
N TRP A 60 5.75 17.92 -12.46
CA TRP A 60 4.50 17.34 -12.97
C TRP A 60 4.68 16.80 -14.39
N ARG A 61 5.42 17.54 -15.25
CA ARG A 61 5.78 17.08 -16.59
C ARG A 61 6.71 15.86 -16.54
N GLU A 62 7.72 15.88 -15.68
CA GLU A 62 8.64 14.76 -15.49
C GLU A 62 7.89 13.48 -15.08
N MET A 63 6.98 13.58 -14.11
CA MET A 63 6.13 12.45 -13.72
C MET A 63 5.31 11.91 -14.91
N LEU A 64 4.70 12.79 -15.72
CA LEU A 64 3.92 12.37 -16.88
C LEU A 64 4.80 11.67 -17.94
N GLU A 65 6.03 12.15 -18.13
CA GLU A 65 7.00 11.51 -19.02
C GLU A 65 7.40 10.12 -18.51
N ILE A 66 7.66 9.96 -17.21
CA ILE A 66 7.93 8.65 -16.59
C ILE A 66 6.77 7.69 -16.81
N MET A 67 5.53 8.15 -16.60
CA MET A 67 4.36 7.30 -16.80
C MET A 67 4.13 6.93 -18.28
N ARG A 68 4.56 7.78 -19.21
CA ARG A 68 4.42 7.56 -20.65
C ARG A 68 5.51 6.65 -21.20
N SER A 69 6.73 6.76 -20.69
CA SER A 69 7.92 6.05 -21.16
C SER A 69 8.74 5.50 -19.98
N PRO A 70 8.24 4.46 -19.29
CA PRO A 70 8.95 3.82 -18.18
C PRO A 70 10.22 3.11 -18.68
N GLU A 71 11.23 3.00 -17.81
CA GLU A 71 12.53 2.37 -18.11
C GLU A 71 12.50 0.84 -17.93
N GLY A 72 11.46 0.33 -17.28
CA GLY A 72 11.23 -1.09 -17.06
C GLY A 72 9.81 -1.35 -16.57
N GLU A 73 9.53 -2.60 -16.22
CA GLU A 73 8.25 -2.98 -15.62
C GLU A 73 8.44 -4.02 -14.52
N VAL A 74 7.50 -4.01 -13.57
CA VAL A 74 7.44 -4.99 -12.48
C VAL A 74 6.03 -5.54 -12.36
N GLU A 75 5.92 -6.83 -12.08
CA GLU A 75 4.65 -7.50 -11.88
C GLU A 75 4.37 -7.70 -10.38
N ILE A 76 3.35 -7.03 -9.87
CA ILE A 76 2.98 -7.08 -8.45
C ILE A 76 1.66 -7.82 -8.29
N ALA A 77 1.67 -8.91 -7.53
CA ALA A 77 0.46 -9.59 -7.11
C ALA A 77 -0.22 -8.84 -5.97
N VAL A 78 -1.48 -8.42 -6.17
CA VAL A 78 -2.33 -7.91 -5.11
C VAL A 78 -3.32 -9.01 -4.71
N VAL A 79 -3.10 -9.59 -3.53
CA VAL A 79 -3.88 -10.74 -3.03
C VAL A 79 -5.01 -10.24 -2.13
N GLY A 80 -6.21 -10.14 -2.70
CA GLY A 80 -7.39 -9.51 -2.06
C GLY A 80 -8.61 -10.42 -1.97
N LYS A 81 -9.72 -9.91 -1.41
CA LYS A 81 -11.02 -10.61 -1.27
C LYS A 81 -12.04 -10.28 -2.39
N TYR A 82 -11.78 -9.19 -3.11
CA TYR A 82 -12.70 -8.56 -4.04
C TYR A 82 -11.92 -8.06 -5.25
N THR A 83 -11.20 -8.96 -5.90
CA THR A 83 -10.34 -8.58 -7.04
C THR A 83 -11.12 -8.14 -8.27
N THR A 84 -12.44 -8.41 -8.33
CA THR A 84 -13.30 -7.97 -9.44
C THR A 84 -13.76 -6.51 -9.32
N LEU A 85 -13.74 -5.92 -8.12
CA LEU A 85 -14.08 -4.52 -7.88
C LEU A 85 -12.83 -3.72 -7.53
N HIS A 86 -12.05 -3.38 -8.56
CA HIS A 86 -10.77 -2.66 -8.43
C HIS A 86 -10.89 -1.35 -7.64
N ASP A 87 -12.04 -0.68 -7.67
CA ASP A 87 -12.28 0.56 -6.92
C ASP A 87 -12.13 0.40 -5.41
N SER A 88 -12.37 -0.80 -4.88
CA SER A 88 -12.13 -1.14 -3.47
C SER A 88 -10.66 -0.96 -3.06
N TYR A 89 -9.76 -0.96 -4.05
CA TYR A 89 -8.32 -0.87 -3.88
C TYR A 89 -7.73 0.38 -4.54
N LYS A 90 -8.55 1.40 -4.87
CA LYS A 90 -8.08 2.59 -5.60
C LYS A 90 -6.86 3.26 -4.97
N SER A 91 -6.83 3.42 -3.64
CA SER A 91 -5.67 3.99 -2.94
C SER A 91 -4.42 3.12 -3.06
N ILE A 92 -4.57 1.80 -3.08
CA ILE A 92 -3.46 0.85 -3.29
C ILE A 92 -2.93 0.96 -4.72
N ILE A 93 -3.82 1.00 -5.71
CA ILE A 93 -3.46 1.15 -7.13
C ILE A 93 -2.64 2.43 -7.34
N GLU A 94 -3.10 3.56 -6.80
CA GLU A 94 -2.35 4.82 -6.91
C GLU A 94 -1.03 4.77 -6.14
N ALA A 95 -1.01 4.19 -4.93
CA ALA A 95 0.23 4.11 -4.15
C ALA A 95 1.30 3.22 -4.81
N LEU A 96 0.89 2.13 -5.49
CA LEU A 96 1.75 1.32 -6.33
C LEU A 96 2.25 2.11 -7.56
N ALA A 97 1.37 2.83 -8.25
CA ALA A 97 1.74 3.68 -9.37
C ALA A 97 2.76 4.76 -8.94
N HIS A 98 2.58 5.37 -7.77
CA HIS A 98 3.54 6.32 -7.20
C HIS A 98 4.90 5.65 -6.90
N GLY A 99 4.90 4.41 -6.42
CA GLY A 99 6.12 3.61 -6.27
C GLY A 99 6.82 3.35 -7.62
N GLY A 100 6.05 3.07 -8.67
CA GLY A 100 6.53 2.97 -10.05
C GLY A 100 7.16 4.26 -10.55
N ILE A 101 6.48 5.40 -10.37
CA ILE A 101 6.99 6.74 -10.71
C ILE A 101 8.34 7.00 -10.03
N ALA A 102 8.45 6.68 -8.73
CA ALA A 102 9.68 6.91 -7.97
C ALA A 102 10.88 6.09 -8.47
N ASN A 103 10.62 4.92 -9.06
CA ASN A 103 11.64 4.01 -9.58
C ASN A 103 11.67 3.98 -11.11
N ARG A 104 10.92 4.86 -11.78
CA ARG A 104 10.84 4.98 -13.25
C ARG A 104 10.39 3.70 -13.96
N VAL A 105 9.59 2.87 -13.29
CA VAL A 105 9.06 1.60 -13.83
C VAL A 105 7.54 1.59 -13.90
N LYS A 106 6.99 0.80 -14.82
CA LYS A 106 5.57 0.49 -14.89
C LYS A 106 5.23 -0.62 -13.89
N VAL A 107 4.20 -0.40 -13.07
CA VAL A 107 3.68 -1.44 -12.18
C VAL A 107 2.50 -2.14 -12.85
N ASN A 108 2.69 -3.41 -13.22
CA ASN A 108 1.63 -4.28 -13.71
C ASN A 108 1.00 -5.01 -12.52
N ILE A 109 -0.28 -4.76 -12.24
CA ILE A 109 -0.98 -5.38 -11.12
C ILE A 109 -1.61 -6.70 -11.57
N ARG A 110 -1.15 -7.80 -10.99
CA ARG A 110 -1.80 -9.11 -11.09
C ARG A 110 -2.78 -9.26 -9.92
N TRP A 111 -4.07 -9.29 -10.22
CA TRP A 111 -5.09 -9.48 -9.20
C TRP A 111 -5.26 -10.95 -8.86
N VAL A 112 -5.12 -11.29 -7.58
CA VAL A 112 -5.23 -12.68 -7.10
C VAL A 112 -6.32 -12.78 -6.04
N GLU A 113 -7.36 -13.56 -6.33
CA GLU A 113 -8.47 -13.74 -5.41
C GLU A 113 -8.09 -14.73 -4.29
N SER A 114 -8.04 -14.22 -3.07
CA SER A 114 -7.62 -14.97 -1.89
C SER A 114 -8.54 -16.16 -1.58
N THR A 115 -9.81 -16.11 -2.00
CA THR A 115 -10.73 -17.24 -1.82
C THR A 115 -10.45 -18.42 -2.75
N ASP A 116 -9.66 -18.21 -3.80
CA ASP A 116 -9.34 -19.24 -4.80
C ASP A 116 -7.95 -19.85 -4.56
N LEU A 117 -7.15 -19.18 -3.73
CA LEU A 117 -5.86 -19.69 -3.29
C LEU A 117 -6.03 -20.91 -2.37
N ARG A 118 -5.44 -22.02 -2.81
CA ARG A 118 -5.31 -23.29 -2.10
C ARG A 118 -3.86 -23.76 -2.23
N ARG A 119 -3.45 -24.72 -1.40
CA ARG A 119 -2.08 -25.27 -1.44
C ARG A 119 -1.66 -25.74 -2.83
N GLY A 120 -2.59 -26.29 -3.63
CA GLY A 120 -2.29 -26.74 -4.99
C GLY A 120 -2.28 -25.65 -6.06
N SER A 121 -2.87 -24.47 -5.81
CA SER A 121 -3.01 -23.39 -6.82
C SER A 121 -2.11 -22.17 -6.55
N VAL A 122 -1.50 -22.08 -5.36
CA VAL A 122 -0.68 -20.93 -4.96
C VAL A 122 0.51 -20.69 -5.89
N PHE A 123 1.18 -21.78 -6.31
CA PHE A 123 2.30 -21.69 -7.24
C PHE A 123 1.85 -21.09 -8.58
N SER A 124 0.85 -21.69 -9.23
CA SER A 124 0.36 -21.20 -10.53
C SER A 124 -0.20 -19.78 -10.48
N ALA A 125 -0.72 -19.33 -9.34
CA ALA A 125 -1.26 -17.98 -9.20
C ALA A 125 -0.16 -16.91 -9.03
N LEU A 126 0.97 -17.27 -8.40
CA LEU A 126 2.03 -16.35 -7.98
C LEU A 126 3.35 -16.58 -8.71
N GLU A 127 3.43 -17.56 -9.60
CA GLU A 127 4.60 -17.79 -10.45
C GLU A 127 4.88 -16.57 -11.33
N GLY A 128 6.14 -16.15 -11.38
CA GLY A 128 6.55 -14.98 -12.15
C GLY A 128 6.03 -13.65 -11.61
N VAL A 129 5.73 -13.53 -10.31
CA VAL A 129 5.49 -12.19 -9.72
C VAL A 129 6.78 -11.68 -9.07
N ASP A 130 7.02 -10.38 -9.21
CA ASP A 130 8.22 -9.71 -8.70
C ASP A 130 8.00 -9.17 -7.28
N GLY A 131 6.73 -9.02 -6.87
CA GLY A 131 6.35 -8.63 -5.52
C GLY A 131 4.94 -9.09 -5.16
N ILE A 132 4.68 -9.24 -3.87
CA ILE A 132 3.37 -9.62 -3.34
C ILE A 132 2.91 -8.58 -2.32
N LEU A 133 1.72 -8.03 -2.53
CA LEU A 133 1.06 -7.11 -1.62
C LEU A 133 -0.23 -7.73 -1.08
N ILE A 134 -0.38 -7.74 0.23
CA ILE A 134 -1.64 -8.09 0.90
C ILE A 134 -2.22 -6.82 1.53
N PRO A 135 -3.33 -6.29 0.98
CA PRO A 135 -3.92 -5.04 1.44
C PRO A 135 -4.71 -5.23 2.73
N GLY A 136 -5.24 -4.12 3.26
CA GLY A 136 -6.21 -4.17 4.34
C GLY A 136 -7.51 -4.89 3.94
N GLY A 137 -8.25 -5.35 4.95
CA GLY A 137 -9.54 -6.00 4.73
C GLY A 137 -10.23 -6.35 6.06
N PHE A 138 -11.47 -6.79 5.98
CA PHE A 138 -12.28 -7.15 7.16
C PHE A 138 -12.91 -8.53 7.00
N GLY A 139 -13.12 -9.24 8.12
CA GLY A 139 -13.82 -10.53 8.16
C GLY A 139 -12.95 -11.74 7.79
N THR A 140 -13.55 -12.93 7.89
CA THR A 140 -12.86 -14.24 7.90
C THR A 140 -12.57 -14.86 6.54
N ARG A 141 -13.25 -14.42 5.47
CA ARG A 141 -13.15 -15.05 4.14
C ARG A 141 -11.72 -14.93 3.59
N GLY A 142 -11.20 -15.93 2.88
CA GLY A 142 -9.93 -15.80 2.15
C GLY A 142 -8.64 -15.65 2.99
N ILE A 143 -8.73 -15.59 4.33
CA ILE A 143 -7.55 -15.42 5.20
C ILE A 143 -6.54 -16.54 5.01
N GLU A 144 -6.97 -17.80 4.91
CA GLU A 144 -6.07 -18.93 4.69
C GLU A 144 -5.35 -18.85 3.34
N GLY A 145 -6.01 -18.32 2.30
CA GLY A 145 -5.37 -18.06 1.00
C GLY A 145 -4.31 -16.95 1.09
N MET A 146 -4.59 -15.88 1.84
CA MET A 146 -3.61 -14.81 2.12
C MET A 146 -2.41 -15.35 2.91
N VAL A 147 -2.63 -16.23 3.90
CA VAL A 147 -1.56 -16.90 4.65
C VAL A 147 -0.69 -17.75 3.72
N LEU A 148 -1.29 -18.48 2.78
CA LEU A 148 -0.54 -19.23 1.75
C LEU A 148 0.28 -18.31 0.86
N ALA A 149 -0.25 -17.16 0.46
CA ALA A 149 0.50 -16.18 -0.34
C ALA A 149 1.67 -15.56 0.43
N ALA A 150 1.49 -15.21 1.70
CA ALA A 150 2.56 -14.73 2.56
C ALA A 150 3.66 -15.79 2.78
N ASN A 151 3.26 -17.06 2.92
CA ASN A 151 4.18 -18.19 3.03
C ASN A 151 4.99 -18.35 1.74
N TYR A 152 4.31 -18.30 0.59
CA TYR A 152 4.95 -18.35 -0.72
C TYR A 152 5.95 -17.20 -0.92
N ALA A 153 5.61 -15.97 -0.53
CA ALA A 153 6.53 -14.84 -0.55
C ALA A 153 7.78 -15.12 0.28
N ARG A 154 7.59 -15.54 1.54
CA ARG A 154 8.68 -15.76 2.49
C ARG A 154 9.63 -16.87 2.05
N GLU A 155 9.10 -18.03 1.65
CA GLU A 155 9.89 -19.19 1.24
C GLU A 155 10.63 -18.95 -0.08
N ASN A 156 10.01 -18.23 -1.04
CA ASN A 156 10.62 -17.93 -2.34
C ASN A 156 11.37 -16.59 -2.37
N ARG A 157 11.58 -15.97 -1.20
CA ARG A 157 12.29 -14.69 -1.02
C ARG A 157 11.73 -13.55 -1.89
N ILE A 158 10.43 -13.55 -2.18
CA ILE A 158 9.75 -12.55 -3.02
C ILE A 158 9.43 -11.33 -2.14
N PRO A 159 9.80 -10.10 -2.57
CA PRO A 159 9.42 -8.87 -1.88
C PRO A 159 7.95 -8.86 -1.46
N PHE A 160 7.70 -8.51 -0.20
CA PHE A 160 6.37 -8.60 0.40
C PHE A 160 6.00 -7.33 1.18
N LEU A 161 4.83 -6.76 0.88
CA LEU A 161 4.21 -5.67 1.64
C LEU A 161 2.85 -6.08 2.22
N GLY A 162 2.77 -6.20 3.55
CA GLY A 162 1.51 -6.41 4.27
C GLY A 162 0.97 -5.10 4.85
N ILE A 163 -0.31 -4.80 4.62
CA ILE A 163 -0.97 -3.56 5.10
C ILE A 163 -2.17 -3.94 5.97
N CYS A 164 -2.20 -3.44 7.21
CA CYS A 164 -3.28 -3.66 8.17
C CYS A 164 -3.56 -5.18 8.35
N LEU A 165 -4.62 -5.70 7.72
CA LEU A 165 -4.86 -7.14 7.64
C LEU A 165 -3.66 -7.93 7.09
N GLY A 166 -2.93 -7.39 6.12
CA GLY A 166 -1.73 -8.02 5.58
C GLY A 166 -0.63 -8.22 6.61
N MET A 167 -0.51 -7.34 7.60
CA MET A 167 0.40 -7.57 8.75
C MET A 167 -0.10 -8.69 9.66
N GLN A 168 -1.40 -8.72 9.96
CA GLN A 168 -1.97 -9.81 10.75
C GLN A 168 -1.73 -11.17 10.08
N VAL A 169 -1.95 -11.23 8.76
CA VAL A 169 -1.68 -12.43 7.95
C VAL A 169 -0.21 -12.83 8.00
N ALA A 170 0.72 -11.89 7.83
CA ALA A 170 2.15 -12.17 7.90
C ALA A 170 2.55 -12.74 9.27
N VAL A 171 2.00 -12.19 10.36
CA VAL A 171 2.26 -12.67 11.72
C VAL A 171 1.67 -14.06 11.95
N ILE A 172 0.45 -14.32 11.47
CA ILE A 172 -0.18 -15.64 11.53
C ILE A 172 0.64 -16.67 10.75
N GLU A 173 1.04 -16.33 9.52
CA GLU A 173 1.88 -17.19 8.68
C GLU A 173 3.17 -17.56 9.41
N PHE A 174 3.92 -16.55 9.85
CA PHE A 174 5.22 -16.74 10.47
C PHE A 174 5.13 -17.53 11.78
N ALA A 175 4.07 -17.32 12.57
CA ALA A 175 3.81 -18.10 13.77
C ALA A 175 3.64 -19.59 13.44
N ARG A 176 2.86 -19.90 12.41
CA ARG A 176 2.56 -21.29 12.03
C ARG A 176 3.76 -21.98 11.43
N SER A 177 4.46 -21.32 10.51
CA SER A 177 5.52 -21.92 9.69
C SER A 177 6.87 -21.90 10.41
N ALA A 178 7.33 -20.73 10.85
CA ALA A 178 8.67 -20.56 11.39
C ALA A 178 8.74 -20.83 12.91
N CYS A 179 7.67 -20.54 13.66
CA CYS A 179 7.64 -20.73 15.11
C CYS A 179 7.01 -22.06 15.57
N GLY A 180 6.49 -22.88 14.65
CA GLY A 180 5.83 -24.16 14.96
C GLY A 180 4.48 -24.04 15.67
N LEU A 181 3.86 -22.86 15.69
CA LEU A 181 2.56 -22.61 16.32
C LEU A 181 1.43 -22.91 15.33
N GLU A 182 1.27 -24.17 14.91
CA GLU A 182 0.40 -24.58 13.79
C GLU A 182 -1.02 -24.02 13.81
N LYS A 183 -1.59 -23.83 15.02
CA LYS A 183 -2.95 -23.33 15.22
C LYS A 183 -3.03 -21.82 15.47
N ALA A 184 -1.93 -21.08 15.32
CA ALA A 184 -1.89 -19.63 15.52
C ALA A 184 -2.87 -18.90 14.61
N ASN A 185 -3.56 -17.92 15.18
CA ASN A 185 -4.54 -17.12 14.45
C ASN A 185 -4.79 -15.77 15.13
N SER A 186 -5.59 -14.94 14.46
CA SER A 186 -6.27 -13.81 15.09
C SER A 186 -7.52 -14.28 15.80
N THR A 187 -7.81 -13.72 16.98
CA THR A 187 -9.11 -13.92 17.65
C THR A 187 -10.27 -13.35 16.83
N GLU A 188 -10.01 -12.45 15.86
CA GLU A 188 -10.99 -12.01 14.86
C GLU A 188 -11.52 -13.18 14.02
N PHE A 189 -10.64 -14.12 13.65
CA PHE A 189 -10.97 -15.17 12.70
C PHE A 189 -11.21 -16.52 13.35
N ASN A 190 -10.50 -16.81 14.44
CA ASN A 190 -10.67 -18.01 15.23
C ASN A 190 -10.56 -17.67 16.72
N PRO A 191 -11.69 -17.34 17.39
CA PRO A 191 -11.72 -17.02 18.82
C PRO A 191 -11.22 -18.16 19.73
N LYS A 192 -11.17 -19.40 19.22
CA LYS A 192 -10.76 -20.59 19.97
C LYS A 192 -9.30 -21.00 19.68
N THR A 193 -8.52 -20.16 18.99
CA THR A 193 -7.11 -20.47 18.74
C THR A 193 -6.35 -20.64 20.07
N PRO A 194 -5.55 -21.71 20.24
CA PRO A 194 -4.67 -21.82 21.40
C PRO A 194 -3.50 -20.83 21.34
N HIS A 195 -3.26 -20.21 20.17
CA HIS A 195 -2.17 -19.25 19.97
C HIS A 195 -2.69 -17.94 19.35
N PRO A 196 -3.33 -17.06 20.14
CA PRO A 196 -3.87 -15.78 19.68
C PRO A 196 -2.73 -14.77 19.49
N VAL A 197 -2.01 -14.90 18.36
CA VAL A 197 -0.88 -14.03 17.99
C VAL A 197 -1.33 -12.63 17.60
N ILE A 198 -2.59 -12.49 17.19
CA ILE A 198 -3.30 -11.23 17.00
C ILE A 198 -4.57 -11.29 17.86
N SER A 199 -4.86 -10.25 18.63
CA SER A 199 -6.01 -10.23 19.54
C SER A 199 -6.52 -8.81 19.78
N LEU A 200 -7.71 -8.67 20.38
CA LEU A 200 -8.11 -7.37 20.95
C LEU A 200 -7.18 -7.01 22.11
N LEU A 201 -7.02 -5.72 22.39
CA LEU A 201 -6.19 -5.26 23.50
C LEU A 201 -6.74 -5.71 24.86
N GLU A 202 -8.06 -5.72 25.02
CA GLU A 202 -8.72 -6.18 26.25
C GLU A 202 -8.46 -7.67 26.53
N GLU A 203 -8.14 -8.46 25.51
CA GLU A 203 -7.83 -9.89 25.63
C GLU A 203 -6.37 -10.11 26.06
N GLN A 204 -5.52 -9.08 26.02
CA GLN A 204 -4.12 -9.17 26.37
C GLN A 204 -3.92 -8.95 27.89
N LYS A 205 -3.36 -9.95 28.57
CA LYS A 205 -3.26 -10.01 30.05
C LYS A 205 -2.59 -8.82 30.74
N LYS A 206 -1.86 -7.98 30.01
CA LYS A 206 -1.04 -6.88 30.55
C LYS A 206 -1.57 -5.48 30.20
N VAL A 207 -2.74 -5.35 29.58
CA VAL A 207 -3.28 -4.03 29.19
C VAL A 207 -4.20 -3.48 30.29
N THR A 208 -3.80 -2.35 30.88
CA THR A 208 -4.53 -1.67 31.96
C THR A 208 -5.50 -0.58 31.47
N HIS A 209 -5.31 -0.07 30.26
CA HIS A 209 -6.17 0.95 29.64
C HIS A 209 -7.21 0.29 28.72
N MET A 210 -8.39 0.04 29.28
CA MET A 210 -9.54 -0.49 28.52
C MET A 210 -10.30 0.65 27.82
N GLY A 211 -10.75 0.43 26.58
CA GLY A 211 -11.60 1.39 25.85
C GLY A 211 -11.34 1.54 24.34
N ALA A 212 -10.43 0.79 23.75
CA ALA A 212 -10.05 0.97 22.34
C ALA A 212 -10.91 0.11 21.40
N THR A 213 -12.16 0.53 21.18
CA THR A 213 -13.04 -0.18 20.22
C THR A 213 -12.60 -0.04 18.77
N MET A 214 -11.82 1.00 18.41
CA MET A 214 -11.24 1.21 17.08
C MET A 214 -10.12 2.24 17.10
N ARG A 215 -8.94 1.90 16.59
CA ARG A 215 -7.87 2.87 16.32
C ARG A 215 -8.12 3.50 14.96
N LEU A 216 -8.37 4.81 14.97
CA LEU A 216 -8.70 5.59 13.78
C LEU A 216 -7.88 6.87 13.73
N GLY A 217 -7.27 7.16 12.58
CA GLY A 217 -6.50 8.39 12.39
C GLY A 217 -5.00 8.19 12.64
N ALA A 218 -4.28 9.29 12.87
CA ALA A 218 -2.83 9.28 12.92
C ALA A 218 -2.29 8.85 14.29
N TYR A 219 -1.39 7.87 14.32
CA TYR A 219 -0.66 7.43 15.51
C TYR A 219 0.84 7.55 15.27
N ARG A 220 1.61 7.68 16.35
CA ARG A 220 3.08 7.71 16.28
C ARG A 220 3.65 6.29 16.25
N CYS A 221 4.75 6.13 15.54
CA CYS A 221 5.52 4.90 15.51
C CYS A 221 7.01 5.24 15.59
N ARG A 222 7.71 4.59 16.52
CA ARG A 222 9.16 4.64 16.64
C ARG A 222 9.77 3.48 15.87
N VAL A 223 10.59 3.79 14.87
CA VAL A 223 11.21 2.82 13.96
C VAL A 223 12.62 2.46 14.44
N LEU A 224 12.95 1.17 14.38
CA LEU A 224 14.26 0.64 14.70
C LEU A 224 15.29 1.04 13.61
N LYS A 225 16.39 1.69 13.99
CA LYS A 225 17.39 2.21 13.02
C LYS A 225 18.00 1.17 12.08
N ARG A 226 18.14 -0.08 12.53
CA ARG A 226 18.66 -1.19 11.72
C ARG A 226 17.48 -2.00 11.18
N SER A 227 16.70 -1.39 10.30
CA SER A 227 15.53 -2.01 9.68
C SER A 227 15.31 -1.49 8.27
N LYS A 228 14.65 -2.28 7.42
CA LYS A 228 14.28 -1.89 6.07
C LYS A 228 13.33 -0.70 6.09
N THR A 229 12.47 -0.62 7.10
CA THR A 229 11.60 0.53 7.32
C THR A 229 12.40 1.80 7.57
N TYR A 230 13.45 1.76 8.41
CA TYR A 230 14.27 2.94 8.65
C TYR A 230 15.04 3.35 7.39
N GLU A 231 15.54 2.39 6.61
CA GLU A 231 16.17 2.68 5.31
C GLU A 231 15.20 3.36 4.34
N ALA A 232 13.92 2.94 4.36
CA ALA A 232 12.86 3.55 3.57
C ALA A 232 12.56 5.00 4.01
N TYR A 233 12.21 5.18 5.28
CA TYR A 233 11.76 6.46 5.81
C TYR A 233 12.89 7.46 6.06
N ARG A 234 14.09 6.96 6.39
CA ARG A 234 15.24 7.74 6.89
C ARG A 234 14.95 8.53 8.16
N GLU A 235 13.92 8.13 8.90
CA GLU A 235 13.44 8.75 10.12
C GLU A 235 13.08 7.67 11.15
N ASP A 236 13.36 7.90 12.42
CA ASP A 236 13.05 6.95 13.52
C ASP A 236 11.73 7.28 14.23
N ARG A 237 11.07 8.39 13.87
CA ARG A 237 9.80 8.82 14.43
C ARG A 237 8.85 9.18 13.29
N ILE A 238 7.93 8.29 13.00
CA ILE A 238 6.94 8.48 11.93
C ILE A 238 5.53 8.62 12.52
N SER A 239 4.59 9.11 11.71
CA SER A 239 3.18 9.13 12.06
C SER A 239 2.31 8.67 10.89
N GLU A 240 1.47 7.67 11.14
CA GLU A 240 0.73 6.95 10.10
C GLU A 240 -0.73 6.74 10.47
N ARG A 241 -1.59 6.55 9.46
CA ARG A 241 -3.05 6.46 9.66
C ARG A 241 -3.50 5.02 9.88
N HIS A 242 -4.26 4.78 10.94
CA HIS A 242 -4.80 3.48 11.31
C HIS A 242 -6.32 3.41 11.09
N ARG A 243 -6.80 2.19 10.85
CA ARG A 243 -8.22 1.81 10.90
C ARG A 243 -8.37 0.32 11.21
N HIS A 244 -8.02 -0.08 12.43
CA HIS A 244 -8.14 -1.47 12.89
C HIS A 244 -8.47 -1.54 14.38
N ARG A 245 -8.70 -2.75 14.87
CA ARG A 245 -9.06 -3.04 16.28
C ARG A 245 -8.14 -4.08 16.92
N TYR A 246 -7.77 -5.07 16.13
CA TYR A 246 -6.91 -6.16 16.59
C TYR A 246 -5.45 -5.75 16.50
N GLU A 247 -4.68 -6.20 17.48
CA GLU A 247 -3.30 -5.86 17.69
C GLU A 247 -2.42 -7.10 17.80
N PHE A 248 -1.13 -6.93 17.53
CA PHE A 248 -0.13 -7.94 17.84
C PHE A 248 -0.16 -8.27 19.34
N ASN A 249 -0.19 -9.56 19.66
CA ASN A 249 -0.12 -10.00 21.05
C ASN A 249 1.34 -10.08 21.51
N ASN A 250 1.73 -9.14 22.37
CA ASN A 250 3.10 -8.99 22.85
C ASN A 250 3.66 -10.22 23.60
N GLU A 251 2.82 -11.16 24.08
CA GLU A 251 3.29 -12.44 24.63
C GLU A 251 4.09 -13.27 23.59
N TYR A 252 3.85 -13.07 22.29
CA TYR A 252 4.53 -13.79 21.20
C TYR A 252 5.74 -13.04 20.63
N ARG A 253 6.04 -11.83 21.10
CA ARG A 253 7.11 -10.98 20.56
C ARG A 253 8.48 -11.65 20.64
N ASP A 254 8.81 -12.27 21.77
CA ASP A 254 10.13 -12.87 22.00
C ASP A 254 10.33 -14.15 21.19
N ILE A 255 9.32 -15.03 21.12
CA ILE A 255 9.41 -16.26 20.32
C ILE A 255 9.55 -15.93 18.82
N MET A 256 8.82 -14.95 18.32
CA MET A 256 8.92 -14.54 16.91
C MET A 256 10.27 -13.90 16.61
N LYS A 257 10.77 -13.04 17.50
CA LYS A 257 12.10 -12.43 17.39
C LYS A 257 13.20 -13.49 17.35
N LYS A 258 13.11 -14.53 18.18
CA LYS A 258 14.06 -15.65 18.19
C LYS A 258 14.12 -16.39 16.85
N HIS A 259 13.01 -16.45 16.12
CA HIS A 259 12.93 -17.11 14.81
C HIS A 259 13.15 -16.16 13.62
N GLY A 260 13.33 -14.85 13.86
CA GLY A 260 13.74 -13.89 12.83
C GLY A 260 12.71 -12.84 12.42
N LEU A 261 11.50 -12.87 12.98
CA LEU A 261 10.50 -11.79 12.79
C LEU A 261 10.68 -10.75 13.88
N VAL A 262 11.07 -9.54 13.49
CA VAL A 262 11.42 -8.44 14.39
C VAL A 262 10.32 -7.39 14.33
N ALA A 263 9.83 -6.95 15.49
CA ALA A 263 9.01 -5.75 15.59
C ALA A 263 9.90 -4.51 15.38
N THR A 264 9.88 -3.94 14.18
CA THR A 264 10.73 -2.82 13.79
C THR A 264 10.06 -1.47 13.98
N GLY A 265 8.73 -1.43 14.17
CA GLY A 265 7.98 -0.22 14.48
C GLY A 265 7.11 -0.43 15.70
N ILE A 266 7.25 0.43 16.72
CA ILE A 266 6.50 0.35 17.97
C ILE A 266 5.83 1.70 18.27
N ASN A 267 4.55 1.72 18.64
CA ASN A 267 3.94 2.92 19.20
C ASN A 267 4.54 3.21 20.58
N PRO A 268 5.15 4.40 20.78
CA PRO A 268 5.86 4.70 22.01
C PRO A 268 4.95 4.93 23.22
N GLU A 269 3.66 5.20 23.02
CA GLU A 269 2.70 5.50 24.09
C GLU A 269 2.06 4.22 24.66
N GLN A 270 1.85 3.21 23.83
CA GLN A 270 1.03 2.04 24.14
C GLN A 270 1.78 0.70 23.96
N ASP A 271 3.04 0.71 23.55
CA ASP A 271 3.86 -0.48 23.25
C ASP A 271 3.19 -1.45 22.25
N LEU A 272 2.45 -0.89 21.29
CA LEU A 272 1.82 -1.64 20.21
C LEU A 272 2.81 -1.86 19.08
N VAL A 273 2.83 -3.07 18.53
CA VAL A 273 3.64 -3.38 17.34
C VAL A 273 2.92 -2.84 16.12
N GLU A 274 3.56 -1.88 15.44
CA GLU A 274 3.01 -1.22 14.26
C GLU A 274 3.64 -1.75 12.96
N ILE A 275 4.86 -2.27 13.04
CA ILE A 275 5.61 -2.77 11.89
C ILE A 275 6.39 -4.02 12.30
N VAL A 276 6.34 -5.04 11.46
CA VAL A 276 7.15 -6.26 11.55
C VAL A 276 7.95 -6.47 10.27
N GLU A 277 9.15 -7.01 10.43
CA GLU A 277 10.04 -7.38 9.34
C GLU A 277 10.63 -8.76 9.58
N ILE A 278 10.96 -9.47 8.49
CA ILE A 278 11.80 -10.67 8.56
C ILE A 278 13.24 -10.25 8.26
N ALA A 279 14.13 -10.43 9.24
CA ALA A 279 15.49 -9.91 9.19
C ALA A 279 16.29 -10.47 7.98
N ASP A 280 16.22 -11.78 7.75
CA ASP A 280 16.98 -12.50 6.72
C ASP A 280 16.30 -12.54 5.33
N HIS A 281 15.16 -11.87 5.16
CA HIS A 281 14.48 -11.78 3.87
C HIS A 281 14.96 -10.54 3.08
N PRO A 282 15.08 -10.56 1.73
CA PRO A 282 15.54 -9.41 0.95
C PRO A 282 14.68 -8.17 1.19
N TRP A 283 13.36 -8.32 1.11
CA TRP A 283 12.42 -7.27 1.49
C TRP A 283 11.08 -7.85 1.96
N PHE A 284 10.85 -7.94 3.27
CA PHE A 284 9.57 -8.40 3.83
C PHE A 284 9.18 -7.45 4.94
N VAL A 285 8.22 -6.58 4.65
CA VAL A 285 7.75 -5.54 5.56
C VAL A 285 6.24 -5.66 5.67
N ALA A 286 5.72 -5.64 6.90
CA ALA A 286 4.28 -5.55 7.11
C ALA A 286 3.96 -4.56 8.21
N CYS A 287 2.93 -3.76 8.00
CA CYS A 287 2.54 -2.67 8.91
C CYS A 287 1.05 -2.69 9.23
N GLN A 288 0.67 -2.20 10.40
CA GLN A 288 -0.73 -2.09 10.85
C GLN A 288 -1.45 -0.88 10.24
N PHE A 289 -0.72 0.18 9.94
CA PHE A 289 -1.27 1.40 9.35
C PHE A 289 -1.53 1.25 7.84
N HIS A 290 -2.13 2.29 7.25
CA HIS A 290 -2.45 2.43 5.85
C HIS A 290 -1.52 3.45 5.15
N PRO A 291 -0.31 3.02 4.73
CA PRO A 291 0.65 3.91 4.06
C PRO A 291 0.12 4.52 2.76
N GLU A 292 -0.84 3.83 2.11
CA GLU A 292 -1.43 4.24 0.85
C GLU A 292 -2.18 5.59 0.96
N PHE A 293 -2.69 5.94 2.14
CA PHE A 293 -3.40 7.20 2.34
C PHE A 293 -2.50 8.43 2.37
N LYS A 294 -1.18 8.24 2.52
CA LYS A 294 -0.19 9.33 2.51
C LYS A 294 0.67 9.34 1.24
N SER A 295 0.47 8.38 0.34
CA SER A 295 1.19 8.34 -0.93
C SER A 295 0.68 9.43 -1.88
N LYS A 296 1.58 10.19 -2.47
CA LYS A 296 1.29 11.23 -3.47
C LYS A 296 2.16 11.01 -4.71
N PRO A 297 1.70 11.44 -5.90
CA PRO A 297 2.48 11.25 -7.14
C PRO A 297 3.87 11.89 -7.08
N LEU A 298 3.97 13.11 -6.57
CA LEU A 298 5.24 13.85 -6.41
C LEU A 298 5.93 13.62 -5.06
N SER A 299 5.31 12.84 -4.18
CA SER A 299 5.91 12.44 -2.90
C SER A 299 5.43 11.02 -2.57
N PRO A 300 5.92 10.00 -3.30
CA PRO A 300 5.51 8.62 -3.11
C PRO A 300 5.81 8.16 -1.70
N HIS A 301 4.90 7.36 -1.12
CA HIS A 301 5.10 6.87 0.25
C HIS A 301 6.36 5.99 0.32
N PRO A 302 7.24 6.15 1.33
CA PRO A 302 8.51 5.43 1.41
C PRO A 302 8.39 3.90 1.29
N LEU A 303 7.44 3.28 2.00
CA LEU A 303 7.25 1.82 1.91
C LEU A 303 6.86 1.34 0.51
N PHE A 304 6.06 2.10 -0.25
CA PHE A 304 5.70 1.73 -1.62
C PHE A 304 6.86 1.93 -2.58
N ARG A 305 7.62 3.03 -2.43
CA ARG A 305 8.85 3.26 -3.21
C ARG A 305 9.84 2.11 -3.04
N GLU A 306 10.11 1.73 -1.79
CA GLU A 306 11.07 0.68 -1.47
C GLU A 306 10.58 -0.72 -1.84
N PHE A 307 9.29 -0.98 -1.69
CA PHE A 307 8.68 -2.24 -2.14
C PHE A 307 8.88 -2.43 -3.65
N ILE A 308 8.56 -1.41 -4.44
CA ILE A 308 8.70 -1.46 -5.90
C ILE A 308 10.17 -1.60 -6.30
N ARG A 309 11.09 -0.88 -5.64
CA ARG A 309 12.52 -1.03 -5.88
C ARG A 309 13.00 -2.46 -5.63
N ALA A 310 12.63 -3.04 -4.49
CA ALA A 310 13.01 -4.41 -4.17
C ALA A 310 12.42 -5.43 -5.17
N SER A 311 11.20 -5.19 -5.67
CA SER A 311 10.60 -6.00 -6.73
C SER A 311 11.33 -5.87 -8.06
N GLU A 312 11.75 -4.66 -8.43
CA GLU A 312 12.56 -4.44 -9.64
C GLU A 312 13.91 -5.17 -9.56
N ASP A 313 14.64 -5.03 -8.45
CA ASP A 313 15.91 -5.73 -8.21
C ASP A 313 15.74 -7.27 -8.35
N ARG A 314 14.60 -7.78 -7.88
CA ARG A 314 14.25 -9.20 -7.98
C ARG A 314 13.88 -9.62 -9.41
N SER A 315 13.26 -8.73 -10.18
CA SER A 315 12.93 -8.97 -11.58
C SER A 315 14.20 -9.08 -12.43
N GLN A 316 15.17 -8.19 -12.20
CA GLN A 316 16.46 -8.16 -12.91
C GLN A 316 17.40 -9.31 -12.56
N SER A 317 17.27 -9.88 -11.35
CA SER A 317 18.10 -11.00 -10.88
C SER A 317 17.51 -12.39 -11.14
N ALA A 318 16.24 -12.46 -11.54
CA ALA A 318 15.64 -13.71 -12.00
C ALA A 318 16.19 -14.07 -13.40
N PRO A 319 16.57 -15.34 -13.67
CA PRO A 319 16.90 -15.75 -15.03
C PRO A 319 15.73 -15.43 -15.98
N GLU A 320 16.04 -14.97 -17.19
CA GLU A 320 15.07 -14.54 -18.21
C GLU A 320 13.89 -15.54 -18.30
N ARG A 321 12.66 -15.00 -18.26
CA ARG A 321 11.40 -15.76 -18.23
C ARG A 321 11.11 -16.47 -19.55
#